data_AF-A0A3M1RSG2-F1
#
_entry.id   AF-A0A3M1RSG2-F1
#
_cell.length_a   1.000
_cell.length_b   1.000
_cell.length_c   1.000
_cell.angle_alpha   90.00
_cell.angle_beta   90.00
_cell.angle_gamma   90.00
#
_symmetry.space_group_name_H-M   'P 1'
#
loop_
_entity.id
_entity.type
_entity.pdbx_description
1 polymer ?
#
loop_
_entity_poly.entity_id
_entity_poly.type
_entity_poly.pdbx_seq_one_letter_code
_entity_poly.pdbx_strand_id
1 'polypeptide(L)'
;FHGAEVVVADVSDPASIRQAFKRPVDVVISCLACRSGLARDFDAIDYQATRNVLEAALENGSKQFILLSAICVRKPELPLQLAKLKMEDELIRSGIDYSIVRPTAYFWVFETQVPMIRKGRPGFLIGSGEQSQHNPISKEDLAEFMVGCIDNEERRNRLFIIGGPEVPENIVTYKQALLTVFEALGQEPRLVSIPAWVIRAVIRVTGLLGHVSRRLGVFSEFLKISLYYMENDMRAPGYGSMTLRQHLLESIEPSAREAQSVRSTS
;
A
#
# COMPACT_ATOMS: atom_id res chain seq x y z
N PHE A 1 -13.91 13.24 -10.84
CA PHE A 1 -12.90 14.18 -10.34
C PHE A 1 -13.35 15.60 -10.70
N HIS A 2 -14.11 16.26 -9.83
CA HIS A 2 -14.54 17.64 -10.11
C HIS A 2 -13.32 18.56 -10.05
N GLY A 3 -13.09 19.35 -11.10
CA GLY A 3 -11.96 20.30 -11.17
C GLY A 3 -10.61 19.70 -11.61
N ALA A 4 -10.53 18.40 -11.89
CA ALA A 4 -9.31 17.79 -12.44
C ALA A 4 -9.46 17.48 -13.92
N GLU A 5 -8.41 17.74 -14.69
CA GLU A 5 -8.30 17.23 -16.06
C GLU A 5 -7.67 15.84 -16.05
N VAL A 6 -8.26 14.91 -16.79
CA VAL A 6 -7.77 13.54 -16.89
C VAL A 6 -6.93 13.39 -18.15
N VAL A 7 -5.69 12.96 -17.98
CA VAL A 7 -4.77 12.64 -19.09
C VAL A 7 -4.49 11.15 -19.07
N VAL A 8 -4.72 10.49 -20.20
CA VAL A 8 -4.42 9.07 -20.35
C VAL A 8 -3.05 8.91 -20.97
N ALA A 9 -2.16 8.17 -20.32
CA ALA A 9 -0.84 7.84 -20.81
C ALA A 9 -0.43 6.43 -20.36
N ASP A 10 0.37 5.75 -21.19
CA ASP A 10 1.04 4.51 -20.81
C ASP A 10 2.34 4.86 -20.09
N VAL A 11 2.39 4.59 -18.79
CA VAL A 11 3.56 4.86 -17.94
C VAL A 11 4.79 4.04 -18.32
N SER A 12 4.60 2.92 -19.02
CA SER A 12 5.69 2.09 -19.54
C SER A 12 6.25 2.58 -20.87
N ASP A 13 5.57 3.52 -21.55
CA ASP A 13 6.05 4.15 -22.78
C ASP A 13 6.52 5.60 -22.51
N PRO A 14 7.83 5.87 -22.55
CA PRO A 14 8.36 7.23 -22.38
C PRO A 14 7.78 8.26 -23.36
N ALA A 15 7.42 7.86 -24.59
CA ALA A 15 6.83 8.77 -25.56
C ALA A 15 5.40 9.19 -25.15
N SER A 16 4.62 8.24 -24.64
CA SER A 16 3.28 8.50 -24.09
C SER A 16 3.33 9.45 -22.89
N ILE A 17 4.29 9.25 -21.97
CA ILE A 17 4.49 10.17 -20.84
C ILE A 17 4.90 11.56 -21.30
N ARG A 18 5.86 11.70 -22.22
CA ARG A 18 6.23 13.01 -22.77
C ARG A 18 5.05 13.73 -23.42
N GLN A 19 4.12 13.00 -24.03
CA GLN A 19 2.89 13.59 -24.56
C GLN A 19 2.00 14.17 -23.44
N ALA A 20 1.90 13.49 -22.29
CA ALA A 20 1.15 13.99 -21.14
C ALA A 20 1.76 15.28 -20.55
N PHE A 21 3.09 15.40 -20.60
CA PHE A 21 3.85 16.57 -20.12
C PHE A 21 3.96 17.73 -21.12
N LYS A 22 3.29 17.70 -22.28
CA LYS A 22 3.24 18.86 -23.21
C LYS A 22 2.59 20.11 -22.61
N ARG A 23 1.91 19.96 -21.48
CA ARG A 23 1.36 21.03 -20.66
C ARG A 23 2.36 21.38 -19.54
N PRO A 24 2.42 22.64 -19.09
CA PRO A 24 3.20 22.99 -17.90
C PRO A 24 2.74 22.16 -16.68
N VAL A 25 3.71 21.56 -15.98
CA VAL A 25 3.49 20.83 -14.73
C VAL A 25 4.53 21.29 -13.73
N ASP A 26 4.12 22.00 -12.68
CA ASP A 26 5.05 22.53 -11.67
C ASP A 26 5.46 21.46 -10.64
N VAL A 27 4.53 20.57 -10.27
CA VAL A 27 4.75 19.53 -9.26
C VAL A 27 4.21 18.20 -9.73
N VAL A 28 4.99 17.14 -9.50
CA VAL A 28 4.59 15.76 -9.79
C VAL A 28 4.44 14.99 -8.48
N ILE A 29 3.29 14.36 -8.27
CA ILE A 29 3.08 13.39 -7.18
C ILE A 29 2.94 12.00 -7.82
N SER A 30 3.92 11.12 -7.60
CA SER A 30 3.87 9.75 -8.09
C SER A 30 3.32 8.80 -7.03
N CYS A 31 2.15 8.23 -7.31
CA CYS A 31 1.52 7.15 -6.54
C CYS A 31 1.55 5.80 -7.28
N LEU A 32 2.49 5.63 -8.23
CA LEU A 32 2.62 4.41 -9.01
C LEU A 32 3.08 3.24 -8.13
N ALA A 33 2.43 2.09 -8.31
CA ALA A 33 2.78 0.84 -7.67
C ALA A 33 2.34 -0.35 -8.53
N CYS A 34 3.17 -1.38 -8.61
CA CYS A 34 2.82 -2.61 -9.30
C CYS A 34 1.61 -3.31 -8.65
N ARG A 35 0.69 -3.82 -9.46
CA ARG A 35 -0.51 -4.56 -9.01
C ARG A 35 -0.42 -6.08 -9.19
N SER A 36 0.45 -6.57 -10.06
CA SER A 36 0.49 -7.99 -10.46
C SER A 36 1.17 -8.90 -9.43
N GLY A 37 1.94 -8.33 -8.50
CA GLY A 37 2.63 -9.05 -7.44
C GLY A 37 3.84 -9.87 -7.91
N LEU A 38 4.31 -9.69 -9.14
CA LEU A 38 5.48 -10.41 -9.68
C LEU A 38 6.77 -9.60 -9.53
N ALA A 39 7.85 -10.30 -9.19
CA ALA A 39 9.20 -9.75 -9.04
C ALA A 39 9.62 -8.83 -10.21
N ARG A 40 9.43 -9.31 -11.46
CA ARG A 40 9.81 -8.58 -12.67
C ARG A 40 8.99 -7.32 -12.89
N ASP A 41 7.72 -7.34 -12.48
CA ASP A 41 6.80 -6.24 -12.72
C ASP A 41 7.03 -5.10 -11.72
N PHE A 42 7.64 -5.38 -10.56
CA PHE A 42 8.05 -4.34 -9.61
C PHE A 42 9.14 -3.42 -10.21
N ASP A 43 10.19 -3.97 -10.82
CA ASP A 43 11.21 -3.11 -11.45
C ASP A 43 10.62 -2.34 -12.65
N ALA A 44 9.74 -2.97 -13.43
CA ALA A 44 9.08 -2.30 -14.55
C ALA A 44 8.17 -1.13 -14.13
N ILE A 45 7.43 -1.27 -13.02
CA ILE A 45 6.45 -0.26 -12.58
C ILE A 45 7.01 0.64 -11.47
N ASP A 46 7.40 0.08 -10.32
CA ASP A 46 7.84 0.86 -9.16
C ASP A 46 9.15 1.62 -9.43
N TYR A 47 9.98 1.12 -10.34
CA TYR A 47 11.20 1.80 -10.78
C TYR A 47 11.05 2.42 -12.19
N GLN A 48 11.06 1.62 -13.26
CA GLN A 48 11.23 2.12 -14.63
C GLN A 48 10.09 3.06 -15.07
N ALA A 49 8.83 2.73 -14.79
CA ALA A 49 7.72 3.60 -15.15
C ALA A 49 7.74 4.92 -14.35
N THR A 50 8.06 4.87 -13.06
CA THR A 50 8.23 6.09 -12.24
C THR A 50 9.38 6.95 -12.74
N ARG A 51 10.49 6.32 -13.15
CA ARG A 51 11.64 6.99 -13.76
C ARG A 51 11.24 7.71 -15.06
N ASN A 52 10.47 7.07 -15.94
CA ASN A 52 9.98 7.71 -17.17
C ASN A 52 9.23 9.02 -16.86
N VAL A 53 8.45 9.03 -15.77
CA VAL A 53 7.72 10.21 -15.29
C VAL A 53 8.68 11.27 -14.71
N LEU A 54 9.70 10.86 -13.96
CA LEU A 54 10.74 11.78 -13.47
C LEU A 54 11.51 12.44 -14.61
N GLU A 55 11.94 11.67 -15.61
CA GLU A 55 12.65 12.19 -16.79
C GLU A 55 11.80 13.22 -17.54
N ALA A 56 10.53 12.92 -17.80
CA ALA A 56 9.62 13.87 -18.45
C ALA A 56 9.37 15.14 -17.61
N ALA A 57 9.30 15.01 -16.29
CA ALA A 57 9.16 16.15 -15.37
C ALA A 57 10.38 17.08 -15.44
N LEU A 58 11.58 16.51 -15.43
CA LEU A 58 12.84 17.26 -15.56
C LEU A 58 12.93 17.98 -16.92
N GLU A 59 12.62 17.26 -18.01
CA GLU A 59 12.63 17.82 -19.38
C GLU A 59 11.67 19.01 -19.54
N ASN A 60 10.53 19.00 -18.84
CA ASN A 60 9.52 20.06 -18.90
C ASN A 60 9.67 21.11 -17.79
N GLY A 61 10.73 21.03 -16.98
CA GLY A 61 11.08 22.05 -16.00
C GLY A 61 10.19 22.07 -14.76
N SER A 62 9.56 20.94 -14.41
CA SER A 62 8.87 20.76 -13.12
C SER A 62 9.81 21.12 -11.97
N LYS A 63 9.26 21.69 -10.91
CA LYS A 63 10.00 22.20 -9.76
C LYS A 63 10.15 21.16 -8.67
N GLN A 64 9.15 20.31 -8.48
CA GLN A 64 9.15 19.34 -7.39
C GLN A 64 8.63 17.97 -7.82
N PHE A 65 9.21 16.92 -7.25
CA PHE A 65 8.74 15.54 -7.39
C PHE A 65 8.52 14.87 -6.02
N ILE A 66 7.28 14.50 -5.73
CA ILE A 66 6.85 13.86 -4.48
C ILE A 66 6.60 12.38 -4.77
N LEU A 67 7.37 11.50 -4.14
CA LEU A 67 7.36 10.06 -4.38
C LEU A 67 6.66 9.31 -3.25
N LEU A 68 5.65 8.52 -3.60
CA LEU A 68 5.08 7.51 -2.72
C LEU A 68 5.95 6.24 -2.74
N SER A 69 6.68 6.05 -1.65
CA SER A 69 7.42 4.82 -1.36
C SER A 69 6.64 3.95 -0.37
N ALA A 70 7.32 3.16 0.47
CA ALA A 70 6.70 2.30 1.48
C ALA A 70 7.62 2.10 2.68
N ILE A 71 7.05 1.95 3.88
CA ILE A 71 7.85 1.72 5.11
C ILE A 71 8.68 0.43 5.06
N CYS A 72 8.20 -0.58 4.33
CA CYS A 72 8.81 -1.90 4.31
C CYS A 72 10.22 -1.90 3.70
N VAL A 73 10.60 -0.87 2.95
CA VAL A 73 11.95 -0.72 2.38
C VAL A 73 13.05 -0.57 3.44
N ARG A 74 12.69 -0.32 4.70
CA ARG A 74 13.63 -0.26 5.83
C ARG A 74 14.29 -1.61 6.13
N LYS A 75 13.67 -2.73 5.72
CA LYS A 75 14.22 -4.08 5.84
C LYS A 75 14.04 -4.81 4.49
N PRO A 76 14.88 -4.50 3.49
CA PRO A 76 14.65 -4.98 2.13
C PRO A 76 14.97 -6.48 1.99
N GLU A 77 13.93 -7.30 1.83
CA GLU A 77 13.97 -8.75 1.58
C GLU A 77 13.18 -9.13 0.30
N LEU A 78 12.38 -8.20 -0.24
CA LEU A 78 11.44 -8.42 -1.33
C LEU A 78 11.82 -7.58 -2.57
N PRO A 79 11.60 -8.09 -3.80
CA PRO A 79 11.93 -7.36 -5.03
C PRO A 79 11.28 -5.97 -5.13
N LEU A 80 10.04 -5.81 -4.64
CA LEU A 80 9.34 -4.52 -4.61
C LEU A 80 10.08 -3.45 -3.81
N GLN A 81 10.76 -3.87 -2.72
CA GLN A 81 11.48 -2.95 -1.86
C GLN A 81 12.75 -2.45 -2.54
N LEU A 82 13.44 -3.34 -3.26
CA LEU A 82 14.62 -3.00 -4.03
C LEU A 82 14.30 -2.03 -5.17
N ALA A 83 13.19 -2.25 -5.89
CA ALA A 83 12.73 -1.34 -6.94
C ALA A 83 12.43 0.05 -6.39
N LYS A 84 11.72 0.14 -5.25
CA LYS A 84 11.42 1.43 -4.60
C LYS A 84 12.68 2.13 -4.09
N LEU A 85 13.62 1.41 -3.46
CA LEU A 85 14.91 1.99 -3.03
C LEU A 85 15.74 2.53 -4.19
N LYS A 86 15.75 1.81 -5.32
CA LYS A 86 16.42 2.24 -6.55
C LYS A 86 15.82 3.54 -7.09
N MET A 87 14.49 3.65 -7.08
CA MET A 87 13.79 4.87 -7.51
C MET A 87 14.02 6.04 -6.55
N GLU A 88 14.04 5.80 -5.24
CA GLU A 88 14.35 6.81 -4.24
C GLU A 88 15.77 7.38 -4.44
N ASP A 89 16.77 6.51 -4.63
CA ASP A 89 18.16 6.90 -4.88
C ASP A 89 18.31 7.72 -6.18
N GLU A 90 17.59 7.33 -7.24
CA GLU A 90 17.57 8.07 -8.50
C GLU A 90 16.92 9.45 -8.36
N LEU A 91 15.79 9.53 -7.64
CA LEU A 91 15.13 10.80 -7.36
C LEU A 91 16.03 11.74 -6.54
N ILE A 92 16.70 11.24 -5.51
CA ILE A 92 17.63 12.03 -4.70
C ILE A 92 18.77 12.62 -5.55
N ARG A 93 19.23 11.87 -6.56
CA ARG A 93 20.33 12.27 -7.44
C ARG A 93 19.91 13.12 -8.64
N SER A 94 18.61 13.28 -8.91
CA SER A 94 18.13 13.95 -10.12
C SER A 94 18.29 15.48 -10.08
N GLY A 95 18.45 16.05 -8.88
CA GLY A 95 18.63 17.49 -8.68
C GLY A 95 17.33 18.31 -8.70
N ILE A 96 16.17 17.67 -8.88
CA ILE A 96 14.86 18.30 -8.64
C ILE A 96 14.58 18.38 -7.14
N ASP A 97 13.82 19.39 -6.69
CA ASP A 97 13.32 19.38 -5.32
C ASP A 97 12.42 18.15 -5.11
N TYR A 98 12.59 17.43 -4.01
CA TYR A 98 11.83 16.20 -3.79
C TYR A 98 11.26 16.05 -2.38
N SER A 99 10.26 15.21 -2.26
CA SER A 99 9.83 14.66 -0.97
C SER A 99 9.54 13.17 -1.14
N ILE A 100 10.17 12.31 -0.34
CA ILE A 100 9.94 10.86 -0.36
C ILE A 100 9.11 10.49 0.86
N VAL A 101 7.95 9.86 0.65
CA VAL A 101 7.05 9.47 1.73
C VAL A 101 6.96 7.95 1.81
N ARG A 102 7.35 7.37 2.95
CA ARG A 102 7.32 5.94 3.27
C ARG A 102 6.21 5.66 4.30
N PRO A 103 4.95 5.47 3.87
CA PRO A 103 3.85 5.23 4.77
C PRO A 103 3.80 3.78 5.30
N THR A 104 3.09 3.59 6.40
CA THR A 104 2.63 2.27 6.87
C THR A 104 1.51 1.69 6.01
N ALA A 105 1.06 0.47 6.33
CA ALA A 105 0.01 -0.21 5.58
C ALA A 105 -1.30 0.59 5.55
N TYR A 106 -1.99 0.50 4.42
CA TYR A 106 -3.29 1.11 4.18
C TYR A 106 -4.43 0.29 4.81
N PHE A 107 -5.51 0.97 5.17
CA PHE A 107 -6.74 0.31 5.61
C PHE A 107 -7.31 -0.70 4.60
N TRP A 108 -7.15 -0.43 3.29
CA TRP A 108 -7.63 -1.33 2.23
C TRP A 108 -7.10 -2.76 2.36
N VAL A 109 -5.88 -2.94 2.88
CA VAL A 109 -5.30 -4.28 3.11
C VAL A 109 -6.21 -5.12 4.02
N PHE A 110 -6.81 -4.50 5.02
CA PHE A 110 -7.74 -5.17 5.94
C PHE A 110 -9.15 -5.30 5.33
N GLU A 111 -9.59 -4.33 4.53
CA GLU A 111 -10.85 -4.41 3.79
C GLU A 111 -10.90 -5.60 2.82
N THR A 112 -9.76 -6.02 2.26
CA THR A 112 -9.71 -7.20 1.37
C THR A 112 -10.23 -8.49 2.02
N GLN A 113 -10.25 -8.54 3.36
CA GLN A 113 -10.74 -9.69 4.12
C GLN A 113 -12.27 -9.66 4.29
N VAL A 114 -12.89 -8.48 4.18
CA VAL A 114 -14.32 -8.24 4.42
C VAL A 114 -15.22 -9.14 3.55
N PRO A 115 -15.02 -9.30 2.22
CA PRO A 115 -15.92 -10.11 1.41
C PRO A 115 -15.92 -11.59 1.79
N MET A 116 -14.79 -12.09 2.31
CA MET A 116 -14.63 -13.49 2.71
C MET A 116 -15.26 -13.72 4.07
N ILE A 117 -14.98 -12.85 5.04
CA ILE A 117 -15.54 -12.92 6.39
C ILE A 117 -17.06 -12.74 6.35
N ARG A 118 -17.56 -11.78 5.56
CA ARG A 118 -19.01 -11.57 5.34
C ARG A 118 -19.73 -12.84 4.87
N LYS A 119 -19.05 -13.73 4.12
CA LYS A 119 -19.57 -15.03 3.67
C LYS A 119 -19.46 -16.15 4.72
N GLY A 120 -19.09 -15.83 5.95
CA GLY A 120 -18.91 -16.77 7.06
C GLY A 120 -17.60 -17.55 7.03
N ARG A 121 -16.63 -17.16 6.20
CA ARG A 121 -15.30 -17.78 6.18
C ARG A 121 -14.47 -17.25 7.36
N PRO A 122 -13.58 -18.07 7.95
CA PRO A 122 -12.71 -17.61 9.01
C PRO A 122 -11.68 -16.60 8.50
N GLY A 123 -11.20 -15.73 9.39
CA GLY A 123 -9.97 -14.98 9.19
C GLY A 123 -8.76 -15.90 9.42
N PHE A 124 -7.79 -15.86 8.51
CA PHE A 124 -6.60 -16.72 8.61
C PHE A 124 -5.45 -15.94 9.22
N LEU A 125 -4.79 -16.53 10.22
CA LEU A 125 -3.58 -16.01 10.84
C LEU A 125 -2.39 -16.88 10.43
N ILE A 126 -1.21 -16.29 10.43
CA ILE A 126 0.07 -17.00 10.39
C ILE A 126 0.68 -16.88 11.79
N GLY A 127 0.92 -18.02 12.45
CA GLY A 127 1.31 -18.06 13.86
C GLY A 127 0.23 -17.42 14.76
N SER A 128 0.64 -16.67 15.78
CA SER A 128 -0.32 -16.06 16.73
C SER A 128 -1.12 -14.90 16.14
N GLY A 129 -0.62 -14.26 15.08
CA GLY A 129 -1.13 -12.99 14.55
C GLY A 129 -0.78 -11.77 15.43
N GLU A 130 0.04 -11.97 16.47
CA GLU A 130 0.46 -10.95 17.45
C GLU A 130 1.96 -10.59 17.32
N GLN A 131 2.66 -11.16 16.33
CA GLN A 131 4.12 -11.08 16.21
C GLN A 131 4.62 -9.70 15.76
N SER A 132 3.75 -8.90 15.14
CA SER A 132 4.09 -7.58 14.61
C SER A 132 3.01 -6.57 14.94
N GLN A 133 3.43 -5.32 15.15
CA GLN A 133 2.57 -4.17 15.35
C GLN A 133 2.69 -3.17 14.19
N HIS A 134 1.56 -2.55 13.89
CA HIS A 134 1.42 -1.57 12.82
C HIS A 134 0.54 -0.42 13.32
N ASN A 135 0.82 0.81 12.88
CA ASN A 135 -0.13 1.93 12.98
C ASN A 135 -0.58 2.32 11.57
N PRO A 136 -1.60 1.65 11.00
CA PRO A 136 -2.01 1.87 9.62
C PRO A 136 -2.53 3.29 9.42
N ILE A 137 -2.24 3.85 8.25
CA ILE A 137 -2.61 5.23 7.86
C ILE A 137 -3.81 5.21 6.90
N SER A 138 -4.71 6.18 7.07
CA SER A 138 -5.82 6.39 6.14
C SER A 138 -5.31 6.94 4.79
N LYS A 139 -6.08 6.73 3.72
CA LYS A 139 -5.71 7.29 2.41
C LYS A 139 -5.85 8.82 2.41
N GLU A 140 -6.80 9.34 3.17
CA GLU A 140 -7.06 10.77 3.37
C GLU A 140 -5.90 11.45 4.08
N ASP A 141 -5.48 10.93 5.23
CA ASP A 141 -4.35 11.49 6.01
C ASP A 141 -3.04 11.39 5.21
N LEU A 142 -2.81 10.29 4.48
CA LEU A 142 -1.63 10.20 3.61
C LEU A 142 -1.70 11.22 2.46
N ALA A 143 -2.84 11.34 1.79
CA ALA A 143 -3.00 12.29 0.69
C ALA A 143 -2.80 13.73 1.18
N GLU A 144 -3.34 14.06 2.35
CA GLU A 144 -3.12 15.35 3.01
C GLU A 144 -1.63 15.59 3.29
N PHE A 145 -0.92 14.60 3.85
CA PHE A 145 0.52 14.71 4.10
C PHE A 145 1.31 14.95 2.81
N MET A 146 1.02 14.17 1.77
CA MET A 146 1.72 14.25 0.48
C MET A 146 1.44 15.57 -0.23
N VAL A 147 0.18 16.04 -0.26
CA VAL A 147 -0.16 17.35 -0.83
C VAL A 147 0.45 18.48 0.00
N GLY A 148 0.53 18.34 1.32
CA GLY A 148 1.21 19.29 2.20
C GLY A 148 2.73 19.35 2.05
N CYS A 149 3.34 18.51 1.20
CA CYS A 149 4.73 18.67 0.78
C CYS A 149 4.92 19.74 -0.30
N ILE A 150 3.85 20.13 -1.01
CA ILE A 150 3.88 21.20 -2.00
C ILE A 150 4.22 22.52 -1.30
N ASP A 151 5.18 23.26 -1.84
CA ASP A 151 5.64 24.57 -1.35
C ASP A 151 6.08 24.60 0.13
N ASN A 152 6.40 23.45 0.72
CA ASN A 152 6.83 23.35 2.11
C ASN A 152 8.35 23.19 2.20
N GLU A 153 9.05 24.25 2.59
CA GLU A 153 10.51 24.25 2.73
C GLU A 153 11.03 23.23 3.75
N GLU A 154 10.29 22.98 4.83
CA GLU A 154 10.68 21.98 5.83
C GLU A 154 10.57 20.55 5.30
N ARG A 155 9.77 20.34 4.24
CA ARG A 155 9.55 19.04 3.60
C ARG A 155 10.31 18.85 2.29
N ARG A 156 11.02 19.88 1.84
CA ARG A 156 11.84 19.86 0.64
C ARG A 156 13.14 19.09 0.85
N ASN A 157 13.49 18.24 -0.10
CA ASN A 157 14.67 17.39 -0.12
C ASN A 157 14.78 16.50 1.14
N ARG A 158 13.63 15.96 1.57
CA ARG A 158 13.52 15.12 2.77
C ARG A 158 12.78 13.82 2.51
N LEU A 159 13.10 12.86 3.37
CA LEU A 159 12.45 11.57 3.44
C LEU A 159 11.64 11.48 4.73
N PHE A 160 10.38 11.04 4.61
CA PHE A 160 9.43 10.91 5.70
C PHE A 160 9.02 9.46 5.88
N ILE A 161 9.04 9.00 7.13
CA ILE A 161 8.44 7.72 7.52
C ILE A 161 7.24 8.08 8.38
N ILE A 162 6.04 7.74 7.91
CA ILE A 162 4.79 8.13 8.58
C ILE A 162 3.87 6.92 8.72
N GLY A 163 3.13 6.88 9.81
CA GLY A 163 2.02 5.95 10.00
C GLY A 163 0.76 6.72 10.38
N GLY A 164 -0.34 5.99 10.58
CA GLY A 164 -1.55 6.61 11.08
C GLY A 164 -1.41 7.00 12.56
N PRO A 165 -2.50 7.50 13.16
CA PRO A 165 -2.51 8.02 14.52
C PRO A 165 -1.81 7.10 15.51
N GLU A 166 -0.96 7.66 16.37
CA GLU A 166 -0.23 6.92 17.40
C GLU A 166 -1.05 6.83 18.70
N VAL A 167 -2.28 6.35 18.55
CA VAL A 167 -3.22 6.09 19.66
C VAL A 167 -3.34 4.60 19.91
N PRO A 168 -3.59 4.15 21.15
CA PRO A 168 -3.65 2.72 21.49
C PRO A 168 -4.58 1.90 20.59
N GLU A 169 -5.69 2.48 20.13
CA GLU A 169 -6.68 1.80 19.30
C GLU A 169 -6.25 1.63 17.84
N ASN A 170 -5.22 2.37 17.41
CA ASN A 170 -4.69 2.29 16.05
C ASN A 170 -3.32 1.62 15.98
N ILE A 171 -2.70 1.29 17.12
CA ILE A 171 -1.52 0.42 17.15
C ILE A 171 -2.02 -1.02 17.22
N VAL A 172 -2.10 -1.67 16.06
CA VAL A 172 -2.77 -2.96 15.90
C VAL A 172 -1.82 -4.05 15.42
N THR A 173 -2.01 -5.25 15.94
CA THR A 173 -1.51 -6.49 15.34
C THR A 173 -2.43 -6.95 14.21
N TYR A 174 -1.96 -7.87 13.36
CA TYR A 174 -2.80 -8.42 12.30
C TYR A 174 -4.04 -9.12 12.85
N LYS A 175 -3.91 -9.82 14.00
CA LYS A 175 -5.04 -10.44 14.69
C LYS A 175 -6.04 -9.40 15.17
N GLN A 176 -5.59 -8.33 15.82
CA GLN A 176 -6.47 -7.25 16.26
C GLN A 176 -7.21 -6.60 15.09
N ALA A 177 -6.53 -6.34 13.98
CA ALA A 177 -7.16 -5.79 12.78
C ALA A 177 -8.25 -6.70 12.20
N LEU A 178 -8.04 -8.03 12.17
CA LEU A 178 -9.08 -8.98 11.78
C LEU A 178 -10.27 -8.98 12.74
N LEU A 179 -10.02 -8.89 14.05
CA LEU A 179 -11.10 -8.77 15.05
C LEU A 179 -11.95 -7.52 14.80
N THR A 180 -11.34 -6.39 14.45
CA THR A 180 -12.06 -5.17 14.05
C THR A 180 -12.91 -5.37 12.80
N VAL A 181 -12.46 -6.18 11.84
CA VAL A 181 -13.27 -6.55 10.67
C VAL A 181 -14.49 -7.38 11.05
N PHE A 182 -14.35 -8.36 11.96
CA PHE A 182 -15.48 -9.14 12.48
C PHE A 182 -16.47 -8.26 13.24
N GLU A 183 -15.96 -7.37 14.10
CA GLU A 183 -16.75 -6.37 14.84
C GLU A 183 -17.57 -5.49 13.88
N ALA A 184 -16.93 -4.91 12.86
CA ALA A 184 -17.61 -4.04 11.89
C ALA A 184 -18.66 -4.77 11.03
N LEU A 185 -18.57 -6.10 10.92
CA LEU A 185 -19.57 -6.93 10.25
C LEU A 185 -20.67 -7.43 11.20
N GLY A 186 -20.56 -7.17 12.51
CA GLY A 186 -21.47 -7.73 13.52
C GLY A 186 -21.41 -9.26 13.59
N GLN A 187 -20.24 -9.85 13.34
CA GLN A 187 -20.06 -11.31 13.32
C GLN A 187 -19.15 -11.78 14.46
N GLU A 188 -19.48 -12.95 15.01
CA GLU A 188 -18.62 -13.61 16.01
C GLU A 188 -17.24 -13.94 15.41
N PRO A 189 -16.13 -13.60 16.10
CA PRO A 189 -14.79 -13.86 15.61
C PRO A 189 -14.53 -15.35 15.33
N ARG A 190 -14.11 -15.66 14.10
CA ARG A 190 -13.65 -16.99 13.70
C ARG A 190 -12.26 -16.89 13.11
N LEU A 191 -11.26 -17.23 13.91
CA LEU A 191 -9.85 -17.15 13.52
C LEU A 191 -9.24 -18.54 13.41
N VAL A 192 -8.52 -18.80 12.33
CA VAL A 192 -7.76 -20.04 12.11
C VAL A 192 -6.28 -19.69 12.01
N SER A 193 -5.48 -20.24 12.91
CA SER A 193 -4.03 -20.06 12.91
C SER A 193 -3.33 -21.15 12.10
N ILE A 194 -2.48 -20.72 11.17
CA ILE A 194 -1.61 -21.58 10.37
C ILE A 194 -0.18 -21.40 10.89
N PRO A 195 0.53 -22.46 11.29
CA PRO A 195 1.93 -22.34 11.71
C PRO A 195 2.81 -21.76 10.58
N ALA A 196 3.70 -20.82 10.93
CA ALA A 196 4.54 -20.14 9.94
C ALA A 196 5.44 -21.09 9.12
N TRP A 197 5.86 -22.22 9.70
CA TRP A 197 6.64 -23.23 8.98
C TRP A 197 5.85 -23.87 7.82
N VAL A 198 4.52 -24.01 7.93
CA VAL A 198 3.65 -24.52 6.87
C VAL A 198 3.64 -23.53 5.70
N ILE A 199 3.46 -22.24 5.99
CA ILE A 199 3.48 -21.19 4.95
C ILE A 199 4.85 -21.14 4.27
N ARG A 200 5.95 -21.21 5.03
CA ARG A 200 7.31 -21.28 4.48
C ARG A 200 7.51 -22.51 3.57
N ALA A 201 6.95 -23.67 3.94
CA ALA A 201 7.01 -24.86 3.10
C ALA A 201 6.23 -24.67 1.79
N VAL A 202 5.01 -24.11 1.86
CA VAL A 202 4.20 -23.81 0.67
C VAL A 202 4.93 -22.84 -0.25
N ILE A 203 5.51 -21.75 0.28
CA ILE A 203 6.31 -20.78 -0.48
C ILE A 203 7.46 -21.47 -1.24
N ARG A 204 8.18 -22.40 -0.59
CA ARG A 204 9.28 -23.12 -1.26
C ARG A 204 8.77 -23.97 -2.42
N VAL A 205 7.69 -24.72 -2.21
CA VAL A 205 7.12 -25.60 -3.24
C VAL A 205 6.53 -24.78 -4.40
N THR A 206 5.72 -23.77 -4.11
CA THR A 206 5.09 -22.93 -5.14
C THR A 206 6.10 -22.05 -5.87
N GLY A 207 7.17 -21.62 -5.19
CA GLY A 207 8.28 -20.90 -5.81
C GLY A 207 9.03 -21.76 -6.83
N LEU A 208 9.31 -23.04 -6.52
CA LEU A 208 9.93 -23.96 -7.48
C LEU A 208 9.01 -24.18 -8.70
N LEU A 209 7.73 -24.48 -8.47
CA LEU A 209 6.76 -24.69 -9.53
C LEU A 209 6.40 -23.40 -10.31
N GLY A 210 6.68 -22.24 -9.72
CA GLY A 210 6.46 -20.92 -10.33
C GLY A 210 7.30 -20.69 -11.58
N HIS A 211 8.40 -21.41 -11.76
CA HIS A 211 9.22 -21.37 -12.98
C HIS A 211 8.48 -21.94 -14.19
N VAL A 212 7.51 -22.83 -13.96
CA VAL A 212 6.70 -23.47 -15.01
C VAL A 212 5.31 -22.83 -15.10
N SER A 213 4.76 -22.37 -13.98
CA SER A 213 3.42 -21.77 -13.91
C SER A 213 3.44 -20.36 -13.34
N ARG A 214 3.11 -19.38 -14.20
CA ARG A 214 2.97 -17.97 -13.80
C ARG A 214 2.02 -17.80 -12.61
N ARG A 215 0.91 -18.52 -12.58
CA ARG A 215 -0.09 -18.44 -11.49
C ARG A 215 0.50 -18.85 -10.14
N LEU A 216 1.32 -19.91 -10.12
CA LEU A 216 1.99 -20.36 -8.89
C LEU A 216 3.09 -19.39 -8.47
N GLY A 217 3.79 -18.77 -9.42
CA GLY A 217 4.73 -17.69 -9.14
C GLY A 217 4.07 -16.50 -8.45
N VAL A 218 2.97 -15.98 -9.00
CA VAL A 218 2.18 -14.89 -8.37
C VAL A 218 1.74 -15.27 -6.96
N PHE A 219 1.21 -16.48 -6.78
CA PHE A 219 0.77 -16.95 -5.48
C PHE A 219 1.91 -17.08 -4.46
N SER A 220 3.08 -17.58 -4.90
CA SER A 220 4.27 -17.66 -4.05
C SER A 220 4.74 -16.28 -3.61
N GLU A 221 4.78 -15.30 -4.50
CA GLU A 221 5.19 -13.93 -4.16
C GLU A 221 4.18 -13.26 -3.22
N PHE A 222 2.88 -13.44 -3.47
CA PHE A 222 1.84 -13.01 -2.54
C PHE A 222 2.07 -13.57 -1.13
N LEU A 223 2.31 -14.88 -0.99
CA LEU A 223 2.57 -15.50 0.31
C LEU A 223 3.85 -14.98 0.98
N LYS A 224 4.93 -14.72 0.22
CA LYS A 224 6.16 -14.12 0.76
C LYS A 224 5.89 -12.72 1.31
N ILE A 225 5.17 -11.89 0.56
CA ILE A 225 4.81 -10.54 0.97
C ILE A 225 3.92 -10.59 2.23
N SER A 226 2.89 -11.45 2.23
CA SER A 226 2.01 -11.62 3.40
C SER A 226 2.80 -12.07 4.64
N LEU A 227 3.66 -13.08 4.51
CA LEU A 227 4.48 -13.57 5.62
C LEU A 227 5.40 -12.46 6.15
N TYR A 228 6.06 -11.72 5.25
CA TYR A 228 6.96 -10.63 5.61
C TYR A 228 6.26 -9.56 6.46
N TYR A 229 5.07 -9.12 6.06
CA TYR A 229 4.31 -8.11 6.81
C TYR A 229 3.76 -8.62 8.14
N MET A 230 3.54 -9.93 8.28
CA MET A 230 3.06 -10.55 9.53
C MET A 230 4.18 -10.86 10.54
N GLU A 231 5.44 -10.86 10.10
CA GLU A 231 6.61 -11.13 10.96
C GLU A 231 7.41 -9.87 11.29
N ASN A 232 7.13 -8.73 10.64
CA ASN A 232 7.90 -7.51 10.81
C ASN A 232 7.04 -6.32 11.27
N ASP A 233 7.46 -5.66 12.35
CA ASP A 233 6.89 -4.40 12.79
C ASP A 233 6.98 -3.32 11.70
N MET A 234 5.84 -2.65 11.46
CA MET A 234 5.76 -1.51 10.55
C MET A 234 5.19 -0.29 11.29
N ARG A 235 5.65 -0.05 12.51
CA ARG A 235 5.29 1.17 13.25
C ARG A 235 6.13 2.35 12.78
N ALA A 236 5.49 3.51 12.70
CA ALA A 236 6.10 4.78 12.33
C ALA A 236 5.54 5.92 13.19
N PRO A 237 6.21 7.10 13.21
CA PRO A 237 5.63 8.31 13.79
C PRO A 237 4.22 8.56 13.24
N GLY A 238 3.27 8.85 14.12
CA GLY A 238 1.87 9.01 13.74
C GLY A 238 1.57 10.33 13.04
N TYR A 239 0.68 10.29 12.06
CA TYR A 239 0.09 11.43 11.38
C TYR A 239 -1.42 11.23 11.24
N GLY A 240 -2.16 12.34 11.22
CA GLY A 240 -3.60 12.34 11.02
C GLY A 240 -4.40 11.97 12.25
N SER A 241 -5.68 11.63 12.04
CA SER A 241 -6.61 11.33 13.13
C SER A 241 -7.49 10.10 12.89
N MET A 242 -7.61 9.62 11.65
CA MET A 242 -8.46 8.49 11.33
C MET A 242 -7.83 7.17 11.78
N THR A 243 -8.56 6.39 12.56
CA THR A 243 -8.13 5.05 13.00
C THR A 243 -8.70 3.95 12.10
N LEU A 244 -8.03 2.78 12.05
CA LEU A 244 -8.53 1.62 11.30
C LEU A 244 -9.96 1.23 11.74
N ARG A 245 -10.23 1.26 13.05
CA ARG A 245 -11.53 0.88 13.60
C ARG A 245 -12.64 1.83 13.17
N GLN A 246 -12.42 3.14 13.27
CA GLN A 246 -13.38 4.14 12.79
C GLN A 246 -13.67 3.94 11.30
N HIS A 247 -12.62 3.84 10.49
CA HIS A 247 -12.75 3.64 9.05
C HIS A 247 -13.57 2.39 8.67
N LEU A 248 -13.29 1.25 9.32
CA LEU A 248 -14.01 0.01 9.04
C LEU A 248 -15.48 0.08 9.46
N LEU A 249 -15.78 0.67 10.62
CA LEU A 249 -17.17 0.84 11.07
C LEU A 249 -17.94 1.76 10.12
N GLU A 250 -17.37 2.91 9.76
CA GLU A 250 -17.99 3.87 8.84
C GLU A 250 -18.19 3.30 7.43
N SER A 251 -17.23 2.51 6.93
CA SER A 251 -17.29 1.97 5.56
C SER A 251 -18.19 0.74 5.43
N ILE A 252 -18.34 -0.06 6.50
CA ILE A 252 -19.04 -1.35 6.47
C ILE A 252 -20.46 -1.26 7.03
N GLU A 253 -20.69 -0.50 8.11
CA GLU A 253 -22.02 -0.42 8.76
C GLU A 253 -23.15 0.06 7.83
N PRO A 254 -22.98 1.07 6.94
CA PRO A 254 -24.05 1.49 6.03
C PRO A 254 -24.47 0.36 5.09
N SER A 255 -23.49 -0.37 4.56
CA SER A 255 -23.73 -1.48 3.62
C SER A 255 -24.32 -2.73 4.29
N ALA A 256 -24.13 -2.91 5.61
CA ALA A 256 -24.75 -3.98 6.37
C ALA A 256 -26.24 -3.70 6.67
N ARG A 257 -26.59 -2.43 6.96
CA ARG A 257 -28.00 -2.02 7.18
C ARG A 257 -28.83 -2.12 5.91
N GLU A 258 -28.29 -1.73 4.76
CA GLU A 258 -28.97 -1.88 3.46
C GLU A 258 -29.18 -3.36 3.09
N ALA A 259 -28.21 -4.24 3.36
CA ALA A 259 -28.36 -5.67 3.08
C ALA A 259 -29.37 -6.37 4.00
N GLN A 260 -29.55 -5.88 5.24
CA GLN A 260 -30.53 -6.41 6.18
C GLN A 260 -31.96 -5.90 5.90
N SER A 261 -32.13 -4.65 5.47
CA SER A 261 -33.46 -4.11 5.10
C SER A 261 -34.06 -4.77 3.85
N VAL A 262 -33.21 -5.17 2.90
CA VAL A 262 -33.63 -5.92 1.70
C VAL A 262 -34.05 -7.36 2.03
N ARG A 263 -33.47 -7.97 3.08
CA ARG A 263 -33.82 -9.33 3.52
C ARG A 263 -35.04 -9.39 4.45
N SER A 264 -35.41 -8.30 5.11
CA SER A 264 -36.62 -8.25 5.95
C SER A 264 -37.88 -7.86 5.16
N THR A 265 -37.73 -7.48 3.89
CA THR A 265 -38.83 -7.09 2.99
C THR A 265 -39.09 -8.10 1.87
N SER A 266 -38.40 -9.25 1.88
CA SER A 266 -38.58 -10.40 0.98
C SER A 266 -39.09 -11.62 1.74
#